data_AF-A0A379PLG9-F1
#
_entry.id   AF-A0A379PLG9-F1
#
_cell.length_a   1.000
_cell.length_b   1.000
_cell.length_c   1.000
_cell.angle_alpha   90.00
_cell.angle_beta   90.00
_cell.angle_gamma   90.00
#
_symmetry.space_group_name_H-M   'P 1'
#
loop_
_entity.id
_entity.type
_entity.pdbx_description
1 polymer ?
#
loop_
_entity_poly.entity_id
_entity_poly.type
_entity_poly.pdbx_seq_one_letter_code
_entity_poly.pdbx_strand_id
1 'polypeptide(L)'
;MTRKTYTRIEWTEDRLALLGKQSDTSLADQLGVSWSVVRVKRKALGIPRFDPLRTLLAEQPELIDQLGAMTDKHIASLAGVSRSRVRHYRNAVGRTSPAREKHPVPEAALAYLGREIDAEVAKRFGVSASAICGLRRRKGIPRFDPLSALFTERPELTEQLGVKPDSYFAELAGVSLATIRRYRRTIGRKSSLRAGWVRPSSATPERE
;
A
#
# COMPACT_ATOMS: atom_id res chain seq x y z
N MET A 1 8.44 23.37 21.92
CA MET A 1 7.21 23.87 21.26
C MET A 1 6.76 25.13 21.99
N THR A 2 7.04 26.31 21.44
CA THR A 2 6.58 27.59 21.97
C THR A 2 5.05 27.65 21.89
N ARG A 3 4.37 27.90 23.02
CA ARG A 3 2.92 28.13 23.02
C ARG A 3 2.66 29.41 22.25
N LYS A 4 2.02 29.32 21.08
CA LYS A 4 1.53 30.49 20.35
C LYS A 4 0.57 31.24 21.27
N THR A 5 0.94 32.46 21.63
CA THR A 5 0.15 33.38 22.43
C THR A 5 -1.15 33.71 21.69
N TYR A 6 -2.25 33.88 22.44
CA TYR A 6 -3.52 34.37 21.92
C TYR A 6 -3.42 35.89 21.67
N THR A 7 -2.53 36.29 20.77
CA THR A 7 -2.32 37.69 20.42
C THR A 7 -3.59 38.23 19.77
N ARG A 8 -4.14 39.31 20.34
CA ARG A 8 -5.30 40.01 19.78
C ARG A 8 -4.86 40.66 18.47
N ILE A 9 -5.41 40.18 17.36
CA ILE A 9 -5.08 40.66 16.02
C ILE A 9 -6.09 41.70 15.56
N GLU A 10 -5.57 42.79 14.98
CA GLU A 10 -6.38 43.74 14.23
C GLU A 10 -6.63 43.24 12.81
N TRP A 11 -7.89 43.20 12.40
CA TRP A 11 -8.29 42.77 11.07
C TRP A 11 -8.36 43.97 10.13
N THR A 12 -7.22 44.32 9.53
CA THR A 12 -7.15 45.32 8.44
C THR A 12 -7.74 44.75 7.15
N GLU A 13 -8.09 45.62 6.20
CA GLU A 13 -8.62 45.22 4.88
C GLU A 13 -7.67 44.23 4.16
N ASP A 14 -6.37 44.50 4.17
CA ASP A 14 -5.35 43.62 3.59
C ASP A 14 -5.38 42.21 4.21
N ARG A 15 -5.53 42.12 5.54
CA ARG A 15 -5.59 40.82 6.25
C ARG A 15 -6.89 40.08 5.96
N LEU A 16 -7.99 40.82 5.81
CA LEU A 16 -9.28 40.26 5.41
C LEU A 16 -9.22 39.71 3.98
N ALA A 17 -8.54 40.40 3.07
CA ALA A 17 -8.37 39.99 1.67
C ALA A 17 -7.55 38.69 1.51
N LEU A 18 -6.81 38.26 2.53
CA LEU A 18 -6.06 37.00 2.54
C LEU A 18 -6.90 35.80 3.01
N LEU A 19 -8.04 36.02 3.67
CA LEU A 19 -8.89 34.94 4.17
C LEU A 19 -9.43 34.11 3.00
N GLY A 20 -9.23 32.80 3.05
CA GLY A 20 -9.67 31.87 2.01
C GLY A 20 -8.76 31.77 0.78
N LYS A 21 -7.71 32.59 0.66
CA LYS A 21 -6.70 32.50 -0.43
C LYS A 21 -5.56 31.53 -0.12
N GLN A 22 -5.33 31.24 1.17
CA GLN A 22 -4.36 30.25 1.63
C GLN A 22 -4.90 29.51 2.86
N SER A 23 -4.20 28.47 3.32
CA SER A 23 -4.65 27.69 4.48
C SER A 23 -4.69 28.54 5.77
N ASP A 24 -5.68 28.28 6.63
CA ASP A 24 -5.81 28.98 7.93
C ASP A 24 -4.53 28.87 8.78
N THR A 25 -3.79 27.75 8.64
CA THR A 25 -2.50 27.54 9.30
C THR A 25 -1.41 28.44 8.74
N SER A 26 -1.22 28.45 7.42
CA SER A 26 -0.23 29.31 6.74
C SER A 26 -0.47 30.79 7.01
N LEU A 27 -1.73 31.24 6.91
CA LEU A 27 -2.10 32.62 7.21
C LEU A 27 -1.85 32.95 8.69
N ALA A 28 -2.11 32.02 9.61
CA ALA A 28 -1.85 32.23 11.02
C ALA A 28 -0.36 32.27 11.36
N ASP A 29 0.46 31.46 10.68
CA ASP A 29 1.93 31.53 10.76
C ASP A 29 2.43 32.90 10.28
N GLN A 30 1.94 33.38 9.13
CA GLN A 30 2.28 34.69 8.58
C GLN A 30 1.87 35.85 9.50
N LEU A 31 0.72 35.74 10.17
CA LEU A 31 0.17 36.78 11.04
C LEU A 31 0.63 36.67 12.51
N GLY A 32 1.40 35.63 12.87
CA GLY A 32 1.85 35.41 14.24
C GLY A 32 0.74 35.07 15.24
N VAL A 33 -0.36 34.46 14.77
CA VAL A 33 -1.53 34.09 15.58
C VAL A 33 -1.80 32.59 15.59
N SER A 34 -2.77 32.16 16.39
CA SER A 34 -3.33 30.81 16.32
C SER A 34 -4.22 30.65 15.08
N TRP A 35 -4.13 29.50 14.41
CA TRP A 35 -5.00 29.12 13.28
C TRP A 35 -6.50 29.19 13.63
N SER A 36 -6.85 28.99 14.91
CA SER A 36 -8.22 29.08 15.38
C SER A 36 -8.81 30.50 15.23
N VAL A 37 -7.99 31.53 15.40
CA VAL A 37 -8.40 32.95 15.26
C VAL A 37 -8.77 33.26 13.81
N VAL A 38 -7.92 32.82 12.87
CA VAL A 38 -8.16 32.93 11.43
C VAL A 38 -9.42 32.16 11.03
N ARG A 39 -9.58 30.91 11.51
CA ARG A 39 -10.76 30.09 11.24
C ARG A 39 -12.06 30.73 11.72
N VAL A 40 -12.07 31.30 12.93
CA VAL A 40 -13.25 31.97 13.49
C VAL A 40 -13.62 33.18 12.65
N LYS A 41 -12.64 34.03 12.30
CA LYS A 41 -12.91 35.20 11.46
C LYS A 41 -13.40 34.82 10.06
N ARG A 42 -12.73 33.87 9.41
CA ARG A 42 -13.12 33.32 8.09
C ARG A 42 -14.58 32.84 8.11
N LYS A 43 -14.95 32.06 9.13
CA LYS A 43 -16.32 31.56 9.30
C LYS A 43 -17.33 32.68 9.56
N ALA A 44 -16.98 33.67 10.38
CA ALA A 44 -17.87 34.80 10.66
C ALA A 44 -18.21 35.62 9.41
N LEU A 45 -17.30 35.65 8.43
CA LEU A 45 -17.50 36.31 7.14
C LEU A 45 -18.09 35.38 6.06
N GLY A 46 -18.47 34.14 6.41
CA GLY A 46 -19.01 33.17 5.46
C GLY A 46 -18.02 32.66 4.41
N ILE A 47 -16.73 32.98 4.55
CA ILE A 47 -15.71 32.63 3.55
C ILE A 47 -15.44 31.11 3.61
N PRO A 48 -15.52 30.35 2.50
CA PRO A 48 -15.17 28.93 2.47
C PRO A 48 -13.72 28.67 2.87
N ARG A 49 -13.42 27.44 3.27
CA ARG A 49 -12.02 27.06 3.54
C ARG A 49 -11.23 27.08 2.22
N PHE A 50 -9.95 27.45 2.29
CA PHE A 50 -9.06 27.30 1.13
C PHE A 50 -8.96 25.83 0.72
N ASP A 51 -9.07 25.58 -0.58
CA ASP A 51 -9.01 24.25 -1.18
C ASP A 51 -8.09 24.31 -2.41
N PRO A 52 -6.80 23.95 -2.26
CA PRO A 52 -5.80 24.10 -3.32
C PRO A 52 -6.22 23.44 -4.63
N LEU A 53 -6.92 22.30 -4.56
CA LEU A 53 -7.40 21.60 -5.75
C LEU A 53 -8.48 22.41 -6.47
N ARG A 54 -9.43 23.00 -5.74
CA ARG A 54 -10.49 23.82 -6.36
C ARG A 54 -9.92 25.11 -6.94
N THR A 55 -8.93 25.71 -6.27
CA THR A 55 -8.23 26.89 -6.77
C THR A 55 -7.50 26.58 -8.08
N LEU A 56 -6.71 25.51 -8.13
CA LEU A 56 -6.02 25.10 -9.36
C LEU A 56 -7.01 24.84 -10.51
N LEU A 57 -8.11 24.13 -10.24
CA LEU A 57 -9.09 23.81 -11.28
C LEU A 57 -9.91 25.04 -11.74
N ALA A 58 -10.00 26.08 -10.91
CA ALA A 58 -10.59 27.36 -11.31
C ALA A 58 -9.62 28.19 -12.16
N GLU A 59 -8.32 28.11 -11.89
CA GLU A 59 -7.26 28.77 -12.66
C GLU A 59 -6.94 28.05 -13.99
N GLN A 60 -7.13 26.73 -14.03
CA GLN A 60 -6.89 25.88 -15.20
C GLN A 60 -8.11 24.98 -15.46
N PRO A 61 -9.17 25.52 -16.09
CA PRO A 61 -10.40 24.77 -16.38
C PRO A 61 -10.17 23.53 -17.25
N GLU A 62 -9.12 23.52 -18.07
CA GLU A 62 -8.75 22.42 -18.98
C GLU A 62 -8.42 21.14 -18.20
N LEU A 63 -7.92 21.27 -16.96
CA LEU A 63 -7.66 20.14 -16.08
C LEU A 63 -8.96 19.42 -15.65
N ILE A 64 -10.11 20.10 -15.71
CA ILE A 64 -11.41 19.49 -15.37
C ILE A 64 -11.77 18.42 -16.39
N ASP A 65 -11.53 18.66 -17.68
CA ASP A 65 -11.79 17.66 -18.72
C ASP A 65 -10.78 16.53 -18.71
N GLN A 66 -9.57 16.80 -18.21
CA GLN A 66 -8.54 15.80 -18.01
C GLN A 66 -8.75 14.94 -16.75
N LEU A 67 -9.67 15.30 -15.84
CA LEU A 67 -10.04 14.47 -14.70
C LEU A 67 -10.59 13.12 -15.18
N GLY A 68 -9.89 12.05 -14.83
CA GLY A 68 -10.28 10.68 -15.20
C GLY A 68 -9.51 10.12 -16.39
N ALA A 69 -9.02 10.98 -17.29
CA ALA A 69 -8.09 10.61 -18.36
C ALA A 69 -6.63 10.65 -17.88
N MET A 70 -6.24 11.73 -17.19
CA MET A 70 -4.96 11.83 -16.52
C MET A 70 -4.95 11.09 -15.19
N THR A 71 -3.75 10.70 -14.74
CA THR A 71 -3.60 10.05 -13.43
C THR A 71 -3.89 11.04 -12.29
N ASP A 72 -4.68 10.61 -11.30
CA ASP A 72 -4.94 11.38 -10.07
C ASP A 72 -3.63 11.85 -9.39
N LYS A 73 -2.51 11.14 -9.60
CA LYS A 73 -1.19 11.48 -9.03
C LYS A 73 -0.63 12.77 -9.64
N HIS A 74 -0.80 12.99 -10.93
CA HIS A 74 -0.25 14.17 -11.60
C HIS A 74 -0.97 15.44 -11.14
N ILE A 75 -2.30 15.42 -11.17
CA ILE A 75 -3.15 16.54 -10.68
C ILE A 75 -2.88 16.80 -9.19
N ALA A 76 -2.68 15.75 -8.40
CA ALA A 76 -2.33 15.90 -6.98
C ALA A 76 -1.00 16.62 -6.78
N SER A 77 0.00 16.35 -7.64
CA SER A 77 1.29 17.03 -7.59
C SER A 77 1.18 18.49 -7.97
N LEU A 78 0.40 18.82 -9.01
CA LEU A 78 0.16 20.21 -9.43
C LEU A 78 -0.57 21.01 -8.34
N ALA A 79 -1.58 20.42 -7.72
CA ALA A 79 -2.38 21.09 -6.68
C ALA A 79 -1.74 21.05 -5.27
N GLY A 80 -0.65 20.32 -5.08
CA GLY A 80 -0.06 20.12 -3.74
C GLY A 80 -0.99 19.39 -2.75
N VAL A 81 -1.84 18.49 -3.24
CA VAL A 81 -2.80 17.73 -2.41
C VAL A 81 -2.54 16.23 -2.46
N SER A 82 -3.23 15.46 -1.62
CA SER A 82 -3.16 14.01 -1.69
C SER A 82 -3.89 13.46 -2.93
N ARG A 83 -3.37 12.36 -3.49
CA ARG A 83 -4.05 11.62 -4.57
C ARG A 83 -5.50 11.25 -4.22
N SER A 84 -5.77 10.94 -2.96
CA SER A 84 -7.11 10.61 -2.49
C SER A 84 -8.06 11.81 -2.54
N ARG A 85 -7.57 13.03 -2.28
CA ARG A 85 -8.36 14.27 -2.39
C ARG A 85 -8.83 14.50 -3.83
N VAL A 86 -7.95 14.29 -4.82
CA VAL A 86 -8.26 14.36 -6.25
C VAL A 86 -9.29 13.31 -6.63
N ARG A 87 -9.07 12.05 -6.24
CA ARG A 87 -10.04 10.97 -6.46
C ARG A 87 -11.44 11.32 -5.92
N HIS A 88 -11.52 11.83 -4.69
CA HIS A 88 -12.80 12.18 -4.08
C HIS A 88 -13.48 13.32 -4.83
N TYR A 89 -12.72 14.33 -5.25
CA TYR A 89 -13.26 15.41 -6.08
C TYR A 89 -13.78 14.86 -7.41
N ARG A 90 -12.95 14.10 -8.12
CA ARG A 90 -13.26 13.47 -9.40
C ARG A 90 -14.55 12.65 -9.34
N ASN A 91 -14.69 11.81 -8.31
CA ASN A 91 -15.90 11.01 -8.11
C ASN A 91 -17.13 11.88 -7.80
N ALA A 92 -16.96 12.96 -7.01
CA ALA A 92 -18.06 13.87 -6.67
C ALA A 92 -18.57 14.67 -7.88
N VAL A 93 -17.72 14.95 -8.87
CA VAL A 93 -18.09 15.62 -10.13
C VAL A 93 -18.42 14.65 -11.26
N GLY A 94 -18.53 13.34 -10.97
CA GLY A 94 -18.93 12.33 -11.95
C GLY A 94 -17.88 11.97 -13.01
N ARG A 95 -16.66 12.52 -12.93
CA ARG A 95 -15.57 12.27 -13.89
C ARG A 95 -14.80 10.99 -13.58
N THR A 96 -15.52 9.88 -13.36
CA THR A 96 -14.88 8.63 -12.93
C THR A 96 -13.96 8.08 -14.01
N SER A 97 -12.74 7.66 -13.66
CA SER A 97 -11.88 6.95 -14.62
C SER A 97 -12.60 5.71 -15.13
N PRO A 98 -12.44 5.33 -16.41
CA PRO A 98 -13.03 4.11 -16.93
C PRO A 98 -12.65 2.94 -16.03
N ALA A 99 -13.63 2.09 -15.72
CA ALA A 99 -13.37 0.91 -14.93
C ALA A 99 -12.26 0.11 -15.63
N ARG A 100 -11.20 -0.22 -14.90
CA ARG A 100 -10.17 -1.12 -15.45
C ARG A 100 -10.87 -2.39 -15.91
N GLU A 101 -10.62 -2.77 -17.16
CA GLU A 101 -11.14 -4.01 -17.71
C GLU A 101 -10.76 -5.16 -16.77
N LYS A 102 -11.77 -5.84 -16.23
CA LYS A 102 -11.56 -6.96 -15.33
C LYS A 102 -11.31 -8.18 -16.21
N HIS A 103 -10.05 -8.57 -16.38
CA HIS A 103 -9.76 -9.87 -16.97
C HIS A 103 -10.35 -10.96 -16.05
N PRO A 104 -11.34 -11.75 -16.52
CA PRO A 104 -11.88 -12.83 -15.74
C PRO A 104 -10.76 -13.83 -15.45
N VAL A 105 -10.77 -14.41 -14.26
CA VAL A 105 -9.83 -15.47 -13.93
C VAL A 105 -10.20 -16.69 -14.79
N PRO A 106 -9.29 -17.23 -15.61
CA PRO A 106 -9.58 -18.43 -16.40
C PRO A 106 -10.00 -19.60 -15.50
N GLU A 107 -10.94 -20.42 -15.96
CA GLU A 107 -11.42 -21.57 -15.18
C GLU A 107 -10.29 -22.56 -14.85
N ALA A 108 -9.32 -22.71 -15.77
CA ALA A 108 -8.11 -23.49 -15.56
C ALA A 108 -7.31 -23.07 -14.30
N ALA A 109 -7.42 -21.83 -13.84
CA ALA A 109 -6.75 -21.36 -12.63
C ALA A 109 -7.34 -21.98 -11.35
N LEU A 110 -8.58 -22.47 -11.38
CA LEU A 110 -9.23 -23.11 -10.22
C LEU A 110 -8.45 -24.34 -9.72
N ALA A 111 -7.83 -25.09 -10.64
CA ALA A 111 -7.05 -26.29 -10.30
C ALA A 111 -5.80 -26.00 -9.44
N TYR A 112 -5.34 -24.74 -9.43
CA TYR A 112 -4.11 -24.33 -8.74
C TYR A 112 -4.37 -23.58 -7.44
N LEU A 113 -5.63 -23.20 -7.17
CA LEU A 113 -5.99 -22.47 -5.96
C LEU A 113 -5.71 -23.31 -4.71
N GLY A 114 -4.90 -22.77 -3.79
CA GLY A 114 -4.55 -23.46 -2.55
C GLY A 114 -3.51 -24.59 -2.71
N ARG A 115 -3.06 -24.88 -3.93
CA ARG A 115 -1.96 -25.82 -4.24
C ARG A 115 -0.67 -25.12 -4.65
N GLU A 116 -0.80 -23.93 -5.22
CA GLU A 116 0.33 -23.07 -5.56
C GLU A 116 0.15 -21.68 -4.94
N ILE A 117 1.23 -20.90 -4.92
CA ILE A 117 1.24 -19.52 -4.41
C ILE A 117 0.36 -18.66 -5.33
N ASP A 118 -0.59 -17.90 -4.75
CA ASP A 118 -1.53 -17.04 -5.49
C ASP A 118 -0.82 -16.13 -6.52
N ALA A 119 0.40 -15.67 -6.22
CA ALA A 119 1.21 -14.83 -7.11
C ALA A 119 1.75 -15.58 -8.34
N GLU A 120 2.15 -16.84 -8.18
CA GLU A 120 2.64 -17.67 -9.30
C GLU A 120 1.48 -18.10 -10.20
N VAL A 121 0.34 -18.48 -9.60
CA VAL A 121 -0.90 -18.74 -10.34
C VAL A 121 -1.31 -17.50 -11.13
N ALA A 122 -1.27 -16.33 -10.50
CA ALA A 122 -1.60 -15.07 -11.17
C ALA A 122 -0.68 -14.79 -12.36
N LYS A 123 0.63 -15.00 -12.21
CA LYS A 123 1.61 -14.85 -13.28
C LYS A 123 1.37 -15.83 -14.42
N ARG A 124 1.08 -17.10 -14.12
CA ARG A 124 0.81 -18.16 -15.10
C ARG A 124 -0.41 -17.84 -15.97
N PHE A 125 -1.47 -17.29 -15.39
CA PHE A 125 -2.72 -17.01 -16.09
C PHE A 125 -2.88 -15.56 -16.56
N GLY A 126 -1.84 -14.72 -16.42
CA GLY A 126 -1.88 -13.32 -16.85
C GLY A 126 -2.90 -12.47 -16.10
N VAL A 127 -3.24 -12.83 -14.86
CA VAL A 127 -4.23 -12.12 -14.03
C VAL A 127 -3.58 -11.47 -12.82
N SER A 128 -4.31 -10.57 -12.14
CA SER A 128 -3.79 -9.97 -10.91
C SER A 128 -3.79 -10.96 -9.74
N ALA A 129 -2.75 -10.93 -8.90
CA ALA A 129 -2.71 -11.72 -7.66
C ALA A 129 -3.90 -11.45 -6.73
N SER A 130 -4.42 -10.22 -6.73
CA SER A 130 -5.64 -9.87 -5.99
C SER A 130 -6.89 -10.57 -6.54
N ALA A 131 -6.98 -10.81 -7.85
CA ALA A 131 -8.09 -11.56 -8.45
C ALA A 131 -8.07 -13.04 -8.02
N ILE A 132 -6.89 -13.68 -8.05
CA ILE A 132 -6.69 -15.05 -7.56
C ILE A 132 -6.99 -15.14 -6.06
N CYS A 133 -6.41 -14.26 -5.24
CA CYS A 133 -6.66 -14.21 -3.80
C CYS A 133 -8.16 -14.00 -3.48
N GLY A 134 -8.83 -13.10 -4.20
CA GLY A 134 -10.26 -12.88 -4.06
C GLY A 134 -11.09 -14.10 -4.46
N LEU A 135 -10.74 -14.77 -5.56
CA LEU A 135 -11.40 -15.99 -6.01
C LEU A 135 -11.23 -17.13 -4.99
N ARG A 136 -10.01 -17.35 -4.52
CA ARG A 136 -9.67 -18.33 -3.49
C ARG A 136 -10.50 -18.13 -2.22
N ARG A 137 -10.59 -16.89 -1.73
CA ARG A 137 -11.41 -16.53 -0.55
C ARG A 137 -12.90 -16.79 -0.79
N ARG A 138 -13.45 -16.40 -1.94
CA ARG A 138 -14.87 -16.66 -2.27
C ARG A 138 -15.20 -18.15 -2.34
N LYS A 139 -14.23 -18.98 -2.73
CA LYS A 139 -14.35 -20.44 -2.77
C LYS A 139 -14.02 -21.11 -1.42
N GLY A 140 -13.70 -20.35 -0.37
CA GLY A 140 -13.36 -20.88 0.95
C GLY A 140 -12.02 -21.63 1.02
N ILE A 141 -11.16 -21.48 0.02
CA ILE A 141 -9.90 -22.22 -0.06
C ILE A 141 -8.82 -21.51 0.78
N PRO A 142 -8.12 -22.19 1.71
CA PRO A 142 -7.00 -21.63 2.45
C PRO A 142 -5.85 -21.20 1.52
N ARG A 143 -5.00 -20.28 1.98
CA ARG A 143 -3.79 -19.91 1.23
C ARG A 143 -2.87 -21.14 1.15
N PHE A 144 -2.19 -21.31 0.02
CA PHE A 144 -1.12 -22.29 -0.05
C PHE A 144 0.00 -21.90 0.92
N ASP A 145 0.45 -22.86 1.72
CA ASP A 145 1.57 -22.72 2.65
C ASP A 145 2.66 -23.73 2.25
N PRO A 146 3.75 -23.26 1.59
CA PRO A 146 4.80 -24.13 1.10
C PRO A 146 5.46 -24.97 2.19
N LEU A 147 5.54 -24.46 3.43
CA LEU A 147 6.16 -25.19 4.54
C LEU A 147 5.26 -26.29 5.05
N SER A 148 3.98 -25.98 5.25
CA SER A 148 3.00 -27.00 5.63
C SER A 148 2.96 -28.11 4.57
N ALA A 149 2.92 -27.77 3.27
CA ALA A 149 2.98 -28.75 2.20
C ALA A 149 4.26 -29.62 2.25
N LEU A 150 5.44 -28.99 2.32
CA LEU A 150 6.71 -29.71 2.36
C LEU A 150 6.82 -30.68 3.54
N PHE A 151 6.47 -30.24 4.76
CA PHE A 151 6.61 -31.08 5.95
C PHE A 151 5.48 -32.11 6.09
N THR A 152 4.32 -31.90 5.45
CA THR A 152 3.29 -32.94 5.32
C THR A 152 3.72 -34.02 4.33
N GLU A 153 4.32 -33.65 3.20
CA GLU A 153 4.82 -34.62 2.21
C GLU A 153 6.07 -35.36 2.69
N ARG A 154 6.92 -34.70 3.47
CA ARG A 154 8.20 -35.22 3.96
C ARG A 154 8.33 -35.00 5.47
N PRO A 155 7.60 -35.78 6.30
CA PRO A 155 7.60 -35.62 7.75
C PRO A 155 9.00 -35.76 8.36
N GLU A 156 9.88 -36.57 7.77
CA GLU A 156 11.27 -36.78 8.18
C GLU A 156 12.11 -35.49 8.17
N LEU A 157 11.74 -34.51 7.34
CA LEU A 157 12.44 -33.22 7.29
C LEU A 157 12.15 -32.36 8.51
N THR A 158 11.04 -32.59 9.20
CA THR A 158 10.67 -31.88 10.42
C THR A 158 11.68 -32.14 11.54
N GLU A 159 12.19 -33.37 11.61
CA GLU A 159 13.20 -33.76 12.61
C GLU A 159 14.56 -33.14 12.34
N GLN A 160 14.89 -32.94 11.07
CA GLN A 160 16.14 -32.31 10.62
C GLN A 160 16.11 -30.79 10.80
N LEU A 161 14.95 -30.19 11.12
CA LEU A 161 14.81 -28.75 11.32
C LEU A 161 15.56 -28.31 12.59
N GLY A 162 16.56 -27.46 12.41
CA GLY A 162 17.46 -27.01 13.48
C GLY A 162 18.80 -27.77 13.52
N VAL A 163 18.86 -28.99 12.94
CA VAL A 163 20.10 -29.75 12.72
C VAL A 163 20.77 -29.31 11.42
N LYS A 164 20.01 -29.30 10.31
CA LYS A 164 20.46 -28.72 9.04
C LYS A 164 20.24 -27.21 9.02
N PRO A 165 21.03 -26.45 8.23
CA PRO A 165 20.84 -25.01 8.11
C PRO A 165 19.47 -24.62 7.60
N ASP A 166 18.95 -23.54 8.17
CA ASP A 166 17.70 -22.92 7.72
C ASP A 166 17.76 -22.56 6.22
N SER A 167 18.96 -22.36 5.64
CA SER A 167 19.17 -22.15 4.19
C SER A 167 18.83 -23.34 3.32
N TYR A 168 19.15 -24.55 3.77
CA TYR A 168 18.80 -25.77 3.06
C TYR A 168 17.28 -25.90 2.90
N PHE A 169 16.53 -25.68 4.00
CA PHE A 169 15.07 -25.74 3.96
C PHE A 169 14.45 -24.55 3.20
N ALA A 170 15.09 -23.38 3.23
CA ALA A 170 14.65 -22.22 2.47
C ALA A 170 14.73 -22.46 0.95
N GLU A 171 15.86 -23.02 0.49
CA GLU A 171 16.04 -23.45 -0.90
C GLU A 171 15.03 -24.55 -1.27
N LEU A 172 14.91 -25.58 -0.43
CA LEU A 172 14.03 -26.72 -0.70
C LEU A 172 12.54 -26.33 -0.77
N ALA A 173 12.07 -25.45 0.10
CA ALA A 173 10.69 -25.00 0.14
C ALA A 173 10.41 -23.81 -0.79
N GLY A 174 11.43 -23.23 -1.43
CA GLY A 174 11.29 -22.00 -2.22
C GLY A 174 10.84 -20.79 -1.41
N VAL A 175 11.22 -20.69 -0.13
CA VAL A 175 10.85 -19.57 0.76
C VAL A 175 12.07 -18.83 1.28
N SER A 176 11.84 -17.66 1.88
CA SER A 176 12.94 -16.90 2.50
C SER A 176 13.50 -17.59 3.75
N LEU A 177 14.79 -17.37 4.04
CA LEU A 177 15.44 -17.75 5.30
C LEU A 177 14.66 -17.28 6.54
N ALA A 178 14.10 -16.06 6.47
CA ALA A 178 13.31 -15.49 7.56
C ALA A 178 12.02 -16.28 7.80
N THR A 179 11.41 -16.80 6.73
CA THR A 179 10.22 -17.65 6.81
C THR A 179 10.53 -18.96 7.53
N ILE A 180 11.61 -19.66 7.18
CA ILE A 180 12.04 -20.88 7.88
C ILE A 180 12.38 -20.59 9.34
N ARG A 181 13.16 -19.55 9.63
CA ARG A 181 13.48 -19.15 11.00
C ARG A 181 12.24 -18.87 11.85
N ARG A 182 11.21 -18.25 11.25
CA ARG A 182 9.93 -18.02 11.90
C ARG A 182 9.22 -19.34 12.15
N TYR A 183 9.08 -20.19 11.15
CA TYR A 183 8.43 -21.50 11.27
C TYR A 183 9.10 -22.36 12.35
N ARG A 184 10.44 -22.47 12.31
CA ARG A 184 11.25 -23.17 13.31
C ARG A 184 10.98 -22.68 14.74
N ARG A 185 10.87 -21.35 14.94
CA ARG A 185 10.50 -20.77 16.24
C ARG A 185 9.07 -21.11 16.65
N THR A 186 8.13 -21.11 15.72
CA THR A 186 6.72 -21.45 15.98
C THR A 186 6.58 -22.90 16.47
N ILE A 187 7.35 -23.83 15.92
CA ILE A 187 7.37 -25.23 16.36
C ILE A 187 8.32 -25.50 17.55
N GLY A 188 8.92 -24.45 18.13
CA GLY A 188 9.76 -24.58 19.34
C GLY A 188 11.15 -25.19 19.13
N ARG A 189 11.61 -25.42 17.90
CA ARG A 189 12.93 -26.03 17.64
C ARG A 189 14.05 -24.98 17.67
N LYS A 190 15.03 -25.16 18.56
CA LYS A 190 16.24 -24.31 18.59
C LYS A 190 17.21 -24.76 17.48
N SER A 191 17.94 -23.81 16.90
CA SER A 191 19.00 -24.15 15.95
C SER A 191 20.19 -24.67 16.76
N SER A 192 20.68 -25.87 16.42
CA SER A 192 21.85 -26.46 17.03
C SER A 192 23.15 -26.10 16.30
N LEU A 193 23.09 -25.28 15.25
CA LEU A 193 24.24 -24.86 14.45
C LEU A 193 25.12 -23.87 15.21
N ARG A 194 25.92 -24.39 16.12
CA ARG A 194 27.20 -23.80 16.50
C ARG A 194 28.23 -24.27 15.48
N ALA A 195 28.49 -23.45 14.46
CA ALA A 195 29.60 -23.53 13.49
C ALA A 195 29.74 -24.85 12.67
N GLY A 196 29.76 -24.73 11.33
CA GLY A 196 30.46 -25.73 10.49
C GLY A 196 29.64 -26.59 9.52
N TRP A 197 28.42 -26.22 9.11
CA TRP A 197 27.79 -26.91 7.97
C TRP A 197 28.33 -26.36 6.65
N VAL A 198 29.02 -27.21 5.88
CA VAL A 198 29.49 -26.95 4.51
C VAL A 198 28.46 -27.51 3.53
N ARG A 199 28.06 -26.70 2.53
CA ARG A 199 27.11 -27.07 1.48
C ARG A 199 27.68 -28.27 0.70
N PRO A 200 26.95 -29.40 0.54
CA PRO A 200 27.34 -30.40 -0.45
C PRO A 200 27.35 -29.69 -1.81
N SER A 201 28.50 -29.72 -2.48
CA SER A 201 28.63 -29.23 -3.85
C SER A 201 27.50 -29.84 -4.67
N SER A 202 26.86 -29.03 -5.52
CA SER A 202 25.87 -29.49 -6.48
C SER A 202 26.55 -30.42 -7.50
N ALA A 203 26.84 -31.65 -7.09
CA ALA A 203 27.25 -32.72 -7.98
C ALA A 203 26.02 -33.08 -8.81
N THR A 204 26.12 -32.75 -10.10
CA THR A 204 25.28 -33.28 -11.17
C THR A 204 25.14 -34.80 -11.03
N PRO A 205 23.96 -35.37 -11.26
CA PRO A 205 23.83 -36.82 -11.31
C PRO A 205 24.54 -37.30 -12.59
N GLU A 206 25.63 -38.05 -12.42
CA GLU A 206 26.12 -38.94 -13.48
C GLU A 206 24.98 -39.90 -13.82
N ARG A 207 24.53 -39.85 -15.07
CA ARG A 207 23.67 -40.87 -15.66
C ARG A 207 24.59 -41.94 -16.22
N GLU A 208 24.48 -43.16 -15.70
CA GLU A 208 24.81 -44.38 -16.46
C GLU A 208 23.64 -44.76 -17.37
#